data_AF-A0A952DBB7-F1
#
_entry.id   AF-A0A952DBB7-F1
#
_cell.length_a   1.000
_cell.length_b   1.000
_cell.length_c   1.000
_cell.angle_alpha   90.00
_cell.angle_beta   90.00
_cell.angle_gamma   90.00
#
_symmetry.space_group_name_H-M   'P 1'
#
loop_
_entity.id
_entity.type
_entity.pdbx_description
1 polymer ?
#
loop_
_entity_poly.entity_id
_entity_poly.type
_entity_poly.pdbx_seq_one_letter_code
_entity_poly.pdbx_strand_id
1 'polypeptide(L)'
;MNFHIGIMGNLFSGKTTLMNALAAPPYRRDLQQLIGHGDTYAFSERVEKGSLTDECLALFYQDRVANIFPTETAFLHMRVLQQREIRHLMTRESKSGVLVLEDRPFLDGPEVFVKRMIDAGEMPPAHARLYYTLLYQTMQHDR
;
A
#
# COMPACT_ATOMS: atom_id res chain seq x y z
N MET A 1 15.46 -17.31 -3.27
CA MET A 1 15.71 -16.14 -2.39
C MET A 1 14.59 -15.15 -2.63
N ASN A 2 13.96 -14.63 -1.58
CA ASN A 2 12.80 -13.75 -1.73
C ASN A 2 13.14 -12.36 -1.18
N PHE A 3 12.81 -11.32 -1.93
CA PHE A 3 13.04 -9.93 -1.57
C PHE A 3 11.75 -9.12 -1.71
N HIS A 4 11.51 -8.21 -0.77
CA HIS A 4 10.43 -7.24 -0.84
C HIS A 4 11.04 -5.84 -0.69
N ILE A 5 10.88 -5.01 -1.72
CA ILE A 5 11.35 -3.63 -1.77
C ILE A 5 10.16 -2.70 -1.76
N GLY A 6 10.02 -1.94 -0.67
CA GLY A 6 9.04 -0.88 -0.54
C GLY A 6 9.59 0.48 -0.97
N ILE A 7 8.88 1.18 -1.86
CA ILE A 7 9.24 2.52 -2.33
C ILE A 7 8.37 3.55 -1.60
N MET A 8 8.97 4.26 -0.63
CA MET A 8 8.30 5.25 0.22
C MET A 8 8.62 6.70 -0.20
N GLY A 9 7.72 7.64 0.13
CA GLY A 9 7.98 9.08 -0.01
C GLY A 9 6.74 9.91 -0.32
N ASN A 10 6.93 11.23 -0.43
CA ASN A 10 5.84 12.21 -0.52
C ASN A 10 4.99 12.08 -1.80
N LEU A 11 3.77 12.62 -1.79
CA LEU A 11 2.97 12.79 -3.00
C LEU A 11 3.79 13.53 -4.08
N PHE A 12 3.66 13.08 -5.33
CA PHE A 12 4.34 13.65 -6.51
C PHE A 12 5.88 13.56 -6.52
N SER A 13 6.50 12.73 -5.68
CA SER A 13 7.97 12.55 -5.66
C SER A 13 8.52 11.62 -6.75
N GLY A 14 7.74 11.26 -7.78
CA GLY A 14 8.17 10.38 -8.88
C GLY A 14 8.28 8.89 -8.55
N LYS A 15 7.80 8.43 -7.38
CA LYS A 15 7.90 7.01 -6.95
C LYS A 15 7.25 6.03 -7.90
N THR A 16 6.04 6.34 -8.36
CA THR A 16 5.32 5.50 -9.33
C THR A 16 6.09 5.42 -10.65
N THR A 17 6.75 6.50 -11.07
CA THR A 17 7.63 6.49 -12.25
C THR A 17 8.84 5.57 -12.04
N LEU A 18 9.49 5.66 -10.89
CA LEU A 18 10.61 4.76 -10.53
C LEU A 18 10.15 3.30 -10.49
N MET A 19 9.02 3.01 -9.85
CA MET A 19 8.44 1.68 -9.75
C MET A 19 8.16 1.10 -11.14
N ASN A 20 7.51 1.87 -12.00
CA ASN A 20 7.22 1.47 -13.39
C ASN A 20 8.50 1.21 -14.18
N ALA A 21 9.56 2.01 -13.98
CA ALA A 21 10.85 1.77 -14.61
C ALA A 21 11.47 0.46 -14.14
N LEU A 22 11.47 0.18 -12.84
CA LEU A 22 12.01 -1.07 -12.26
C LEU A 22 11.20 -2.31 -12.68
N ALA A 23 9.89 -2.16 -12.90
CA ALA A 23 9.01 -3.22 -13.36
C ALA A 23 9.09 -3.49 -14.88
N ALA A 24 9.81 -2.66 -15.64
CA ALA A 24 9.97 -2.76 -17.08
C ALA A 24 11.39 -3.17 -17.50
N PRO A 25 11.59 -3.76 -18.70
CA PRO A 25 12.92 -3.92 -19.27
C PRO A 25 13.62 -2.56 -19.50
N PRO A 26 14.96 -2.47 -19.37
CA PRO A 26 15.89 -3.56 -19.05
C PRO A 26 15.93 -3.94 -17.56
N TYR A 27 15.57 -3.02 -16.65
CA TYR A 27 15.75 -3.17 -15.21
C TYR A 27 15.10 -4.41 -14.62
N ARG A 28 13.89 -4.77 -15.08
CA ARG A 28 13.23 -6.01 -14.65
C ARG A 28 14.12 -7.24 -14.92
N ARG A 29 14.75 -7.32 -16.09
CA ARG A 29 15.60 -8.47 -16.45
C ARG A 29 16.84 -8.52 -15.56
N ASP A 30 17.46 -7.38 -15.34
CA ASP A 30 18.65 -7.27 -14.50
C ASP A 30 18.33 -7.68 -13.05
N LEU A 31 17.21 -7.20 -12.51
CA LEU A 31 16.71 -7.59 -11.19
C LEU A 31 16.39 -9.09 -11.10
N GLN A 32 15.76 -9.66 -12.12
CA GLN A 32 15.48 -11.10 -12.17
C GLN A 32 16.77 -11.93 -12.20
N GLN A 33 17.80 -11.48 -12.92
CA GLN A 33 19.11 -12.14 -12.93
C GLN A 33 19.77 -12.09 -11.54
N LEU A 34 19.72 -10.94 -10.86
CA LEU A 34 20.30 -10.76 -9.52
C LEU A 34 19.68 -11.70 -8.47
N ILE A 35 18.40 -12.05 -8.61
CA ILE A 35 17.70 -12.97 -7.68
C ILE A 35 17.69 -14.43 -8.15
N GLY A 36 18.53 -14.80 -9.13
CA GLY A 36 18.66 -16.16 -9.62
C GLY A 36 17.56 -16.58 -10.62
N HIS A 37 17.27 -15.72 -11.60
CA HIS A 37 16.20 -15.90 -12.58
C HIS A 37 14.80 -16.02 -11.94
N GLY A 38 14.59 -15.26 -10.86
CA GLY A 38 13.33 -15.23 -10.14
C GLY A 38 12.23 -14.44 -10.84
N ASP A 39 11.02 -14.52 -10.29
CA ASP A 39 9.88 -13.73 -10.74
C ASP A 39 9.89 -12.35 -10.08
N THR A 40 9.56 -11.32 -10.84
CA THR A 40 9.37 -9.95 -10.31
C THR A 40 7.91 -9.56 -10.42
N TYR A 41 7.34 -9.14 -9.28
CA TYR A 41 5.97 -8.65 -9.15
C TYR A 41 6.00 -7.19 -8.69
N ALA A 42 5.12 -6.39 -9.28
CA ALA A 42 5.02 -4.98 -8.98
C ALA A 42 3.61 -4.68 -8.47
N PHE A 43 3.52 -4.16 -7.25
CA PHE A 43 2.29 -3.76 -6.59
C PHE A 43 2.26 -2.24 -6.50
N SER A 44 1.23 -1.65 -7.10
CA SER A 44 0.96 -0.22 -6.98
C SER A 44 -0.31 -0.04 -6.19
N GLU A 45 -0.43 1.08 -5.49
CA GLU A 45 -1.70 1.52 -4.90
C GLU A 45 -2.70 1.79 -6.04
N ARG A 46 -3.40 0.75 -6.48
CA ARG A 46 -4.31 0.79 -7.61
C ARG A 46 -5.74 0.94 -7.09
N VAL A 47 -6.23 2.17 -7.11
CA VAL A 47 -7.65 2.45 -6.89
C VAL A 47 -8.41 2.10 -8.17
N GLU A 48 -9.15 1.00 -8.15
CA GLU A 48 -9.96 0.56 -9.30
C GLU A 48 -11.20 1.44 -9.43
N LYS A 49 -11.49 1.90 -10.65
CA LYS A 49 -12.65 2.74 -10.93
C LYS A 49 -13.95 2.01 -10.55
N GLY A 50 -14.80 2.65 -9.75
CA GLY A 50 -16.04 2.07 -9.23
C GLY A 50 -15.83 1.09 -8.06
N SER A 51 -14.62 0.99 -7.50
CA SER A 51 -14.40 0.29 -6.24
C SER A 51 -14.86 1.13 -5.04
N LEU A 52 -15.03 0.49 -3.88
CA LEU A 52 -15.31 1.20 -2.63
C LEU A 52 -14.27 2.30 -2.35
N THR A 53 -12.99 2.02 -2.60
CA THR A 53 -11.91 3.00 -2.41
C THR A 53 -12.05 4.19 -3.36
N ASP A 54 -12.47 3.97 -4.61
CA ASP A 54 -12.70 5.04 -5.59
C ASP A 54 -13.90 5.92 -5.19
N GLU A 55 -15.00 5.29 -4.76
CA GLU A 55 -16.19 6.01 -4.29
C GLU A 55 -15.89 6.85 -3.03
N CYS A 56 -15.21 6.27 -2.04
CA CYS A 56 -14.81 7.01 -0.84
C CYS A 56 -13.80 8.12 -1.18
N LEU A 57 -12.87 7.89 -2.10
CA LEU A 57 -11.92 8.93 -2.53
C LEU A 57 -12.63 10.08 -3.24
N ALA A 58 -13.65 9.80 -4.06
CA ALA A 58 -14.46 10.83 -4.70
C ALA A 58 -15.21 11.69 -3.65
N LEU A 59 -15.78 11.07 -2.62
CA LEU A 59 -16.42 11.78 -1.51
C LEU A 59 -15.42 12.59 -0.67
N PHE A 60 -14.22 12.06 -0.46
CA PHE A 60 -13.13 12.77 0.22
C PHE A 60 -12.74 14.08 -0.48
N TYR A 61 -12.71 14.09 -1.82
CA TYR A 61 -12.45 15.32 -2.57
C TYR A 61 -13.61 16.33 -2.51
N GLN A 62 -14.84 15.89 -2.19
CA GLN A 62 -15.99 16.79 -2.02
C GLN A 62 -16.01 17.43 -0.63
N ASP A 63 -15.86 16.61 0.41
CA ASP A 63 -15.75 17.06 1.80
C ASP A 63 -14.76 16.16 2.54
N ARG A 64 -13.55 16.71 2.71
CA ARG A 64 -12.44 16.01 3.34
C ARG A 64 -12.74 15.65 4.79
N VAL A 65 -13.27 16.56 5.59
CA VAL A 65 -13.46 16.35 7.04
C VAL A 65 -14.56 15.34 7.29
N ALA A 66 -15.64 15.39 6.51
CA ALA A 66 -16.73 14.42 6.62
C ALA A 66 -16.31 13.01 6.19
N ASN A 67 -15.45 12.89 5.17
CA ASN A 67 -15.20 11.61 4.50
C ASN A 67 -13.80 11.01 4.76
N ILE A 68 -12.90 11.70 5.46
CA ILE A 68 -11.57 11.15 5.78
C ILE A 68 -11.64 9.78 6.48
N PHE A 69 -12.57 9.59 7.40
CA PHE A 69 -12.71 8.31 8.12
C PHE A 69 -13.12 7.13 7.22
N PRO A 70 -14.23 7.19 6.47
CA PRO A 70 -14.58 6.10 5.56
C PRO A 70 -13.52 5.87 4.48
N THR A 71 -12.91 6.94 3.95
CA THR A 71 -11.85 6.83 2.94
C THR A 71 -10.63 6.11 3.47
N GLU A 72 -10.07 6.53 4.61
CA GLU A 72 -8.90 5.86 5.17
C GLU A 72 -9.19 4.42 5.63
N THR A 73 -10.44 4.12 6.00
CA THR A 73 -10.88 2.75 6.28
C THR A 73 -10.90 1.88 5.01
N ALA A 74 -11.39 2.42 3.89
CA ALA A 74 -11.38 1.73 2.60
C ALA A 74 -9.95 1.50 2.10
N PHE A 75 -9.06 2.50 2.23
CA PHE A 75 -7.64 2.35 1.91
C PHE A 75 -6.95 1.31 2.80
N LEU A 76 -7.23 1.29 4.11
CA LEU A 76 -6.69 0.28 5.01
C LEU A 76 -7.10 -1.13 4.57
N HIS A 77 -8.39 -1.32 4.24
CA HIS A 77 -8.89 -2.61 3.74
C HIS A 77 -8.17 -3.06 2.46
N MET A 78 -8.09 -2.18 1.46
CA MET A 78 -7.40 -2.45 0.20
C MET A 78 -5.93 -2.85 0.44
N ARG A 79 -5.22 -2.12 1.31
CA ARG A 79 -3.82 -2.38 1.65
C ARG A 79 -3.63 -3.73 2.36
N VAL A 80 -4.55 -4.13 3.23
CA VAL A 80 -4.51 -5.47 3.87
C VAL A 80 -4.62 -6.58 2.82
N LEU A 81 -5.54 -6.45 1.85
CA LEU A 81 -5.68 -7.45 0.79
C LEU A 81 -4.40 -7.56 -0.04
N GLN A 82 -3.79 -6.43 -0.42
CA GLN A 82 -2.51 -6.40 -1.12
C GLN A 82 -1.40 -7.08 -0.30
N GLN A 83 -1.31 -6.80 1.00
CA GLN A 83 -0.29 -7.42 1.86
C GLN A 83 -0.47 -8.93 2.01
N ARG A 84 -1.71 -9.43 1.99
CA ARG A 84 -1.98 -10.88 1.98
C ARG A 84 -1.52 -11.54 0.68
N GLU A 85 -1.72 -10.87 -0.46
CA GLU A 85 -1.21 -11.34 -1.76
C GLU A 85 0.32 -11.35 -1.78
N ILE A 86 0.95 -10.26 -1.34
CA ILE A 86 2.42 -10.17 -1.21
C ILE A 86 2.94 -11.28 -0.30
N ARG A 87 2.32 -11.50 0.86
CA ARG A 87 2.69 -12.58 1.79
C ARG A 87 2.62 -13.94 1.11
N HIS A 88 1.54 -14.24 0.40
CA HIS A 88 1.39 -15.50 -0.32
C HIS A 88 2.53 -15.71 -1.33
N LEU A 89 2.90 -14.68 -2.10
CA LEU A 89 4.02 -14.75 -3.04
C LEU A 89 5.37 -14.95 -2.33
N MET A 90 5.55 -14.36 -1.15
CA MET A 90 6.80 -14.39 -0.40
C MET A 90 7.00 -15.68 0.40
N THR A 91 5.93 -16.37 0.78
CA THR A 91 5.99 -17.59 1.62
C THR A 91 5.72 -18.88 0.86
N ARG A 92 5.25 -18.84 -0.39
CA ARG A 92 5.03 -20.05 -1.19
C ARG A 92 6.34 -20.80 -1.44
N GLU A 93 6.29 -22.13 -1.41
CA GLU A 93 7.39 -22.95 -1.87
C GLU A 93 7.53 -22.79 -3.40
N SER A 94 8.68 -22.27 -3.84
CA SER A 94 9.01 -22.14 -5.26
C SER A 94 10.50 -22.44 -5.48
N LYS A 95 10.82 -23.01 -6.65
CA LYS A 95 12.21 -23.19 -7.10
C LYS A 95 12.84 -21.88 -7.60
N SER A 96 12.01 -20.90 -7.97
CA SER A 96 12.42 -19.56 -8.37
C SER A 96 12.33 -18.58 -7.20
N GLY A 97 13.30 -17.67 -7.10
CA GLY A 97 13.20 -16.54 -6.18
C GLY A 97 12.06 -15.59 -6.56
N VAL A 98 11.62 -14.77 -5.60
CA VAL A 98 10.58 -13.76 -5.83
C VAL A 98 11.12 -12.39 -5.43
N LEU A 99 10.95 -11.39 -6.30
CA LEU A 99 11.12 -9.99 -5.97
C LEU A 99 9.77 -9.28 -6.04
N VAL A 100 9.36 -8.69 -4.92
CA VAL A 100 8.20 -7.81 -4.84
C VAL A 100 8.69 -6.36 -4.82
N LEU A 101 8.16 -5.53 -5.71
CA LEU A 101 8.29 -4.08 -5.71
C LEU A 101 6.95 -3.48 -5.30
N GLU A 102 6.90 -2.72 -4.21
CA GLU A 102 5.66 -2.12 -3.70
C GLU A 102 5.75 -0.58 -3.71
N ASP A 103 4.85 0.09 -4.42
CA ASP A 103 4.64 1.55 -4.33
C ASP A 103 3.73 1.82 -3.11
N ARG A 104 4.25 2.60 -2.15
CA ARG A 104 3.60 2.89 -0.85
C ARG A 104 3.34 1.64 -0.01
N PRO A 105 4.39 1.14 0.69
CA PRO A 105 4.27 0.04 1.65
C PRO A 105 3.17 0.28 2.67
N PHE A 106 2.63 -0.82 3.21
CA PHE A 106 1.48 -0.81 4.13
C PHE A 106 1.53 0.33 5.14
N LEU A 107 2.65 0.52 5.84
CA LEU A 107 2.82 1.52 6.92
C LEU A 107 2.76 2.99 6.46
N ASP A 108 3.08 3.29 5.20
CA ASP A 108 3.17 4.68 4.68
C ASP A 108 1.84 5.43 4.72
N GLY A 109 0.71 4.72 4.69
CA GLY A 109 -0.63 5.33 4.74
C GLY A 109 -1.17 5.38 6.17
N PRO A 110 -1.53 4.24 6.77
CA PRO A 110 -2.19 4.17 8.07
C PRO A 110 -1.39 4.78 9.22
N GLU A 111 -0.06 4.64 9.24
CA GLU A 111 0.75 5.14 10.35
C GLU A 111 1.33 6.54 10.10
N VAL A 112 1.62 6.89 8.84
CA VAL A 112 2.27 8.17 8.52
C VAL A 112 1.26 9.20 8.03
N PHE A 113 0.46 8.86 7.01
CA PHE A 113 -0.47 9.81 6.40
C PHE A 113 -1.67 10.09 7.32
N VAL A 114 -2.33 9.05 7.84
CA VAL A 114 -3.52 9.23 8.69
C VAL A 114 -3.19 9.89 10.02
N LYS A 115 -2.05 9.53 10.62
CA LYS A 115 -1.56 10.19 11.84
C LYS A 115 -1.40 11.69 11.64
N ARG A 116 -0.75 12.13 10.55
CA ARG A 116 -0.60 13.56 10.25
C ARG A 116 -1.95 14.27 10.09
N MET A 117 -2.92 13.62 9.48
CA MET A 117 -4.26 14.20 9.34
C MET A 117 -5.00 14.28 10.68
N ILE A 118 -4.90 13.26 11.53
CA ILE A 118 -5.44 13.30 12.89
C ILE A 118 -4.79 14.44 13.70
N ASP A 119 -3.45 14.55 13.64
CA ASP A 119 -2.68 15.58 14.34
C ASP A 119 -3.02 16.99 13.84
N ALA A 120 -3.40 17.14 12.57
CA ALA A 120 -3.86 18.40 11.98
C ALA A 120 -5.32 18.76 12.33
N GLY A 121 -6.04 17.94 13.11
CA GLY A 121 -7.47 18.15 13.39
C GLY A 121 -8.39 17.74 12.24
N GLU A 122 -7.82 17.02 11.27
CA GLU A 122 -8.39 16.45 10.04
C GLU A 122 -9.66 15.63 10.23
N MET A 123 -9.53 14.75 11.21
CA MET A 123 -10.41 13.67 11.50
C MET A 123 -11.05 13.91 12.86
N PRO A 124 -12.38 13.86 12.98
CA PRO A 124 -13.06 14.01 14.26
C PRO A 124 -12.50 13.05 15.33
N PRO A 125 -12.38 13.45 16.61
CA PRO A 125 -11.75 12.64 17.65
C PRO A 125 -12.36 11.23 17.83
N ALA A 126 -13.67 11.10 17.62
CA ALA A 126 -14.35 9.81 17.67
C ALA A 126 -13.87 8.89 16.53
N HIS A 127 -13.79 9.42 15.30
CA HIS A 127 -13.30 8.70 14.13
C HIS A 127 -11.82 8.34 14.26
N ALA A 128 -10.98 9.24 14.77
CA ALA A 128 -9.57 8.97 15.03
C ALA A 128 -9.39 7.78 15.99
N ARG A 129 -10.17 7.73 17.07
CA ARG A 129 -10.16 6.61 18.02
C ARG A 129 -10.56 5.28 17.37
N LEU A 130 -11.63 5.29 16.57
CA LEU A 130 -12.09 4.10 15.84
C LEU A 130 -11.04 3.64 14.83
N TYR A 131 -10.43 4.56 14.08
CA TYR A 131 -9.38 4.26 13.12
C TYR A 131 -8.17 3.59 13.78
N TYR A 132 -7.67 4.17 14.88
CA TYR A 132 -6.56 3.57 15.64
C TYR A 132 -6.90 2.18 16.18
N THR A 133 -8.16 1.98 16.62
CA THR A 133 -8.63 0.68 17.11
C THR A 133 -8.62 -0.35 15.98
N LEU A 134 -9.15 0.02 14.81
CA LEU A 134 -9.14 -0.82 13.62
C LEU A 134 -7.71 -1.15 13.17
N LEU A 135 -6.84 -0.14 13.05
CA LEU A 135 -5.44 -0.32 12.67
C LEU A 135 -4.71 -1.28 13.62
N TYR A 136 -4.89 -1.10 14.93
CA TYR A 136 -4.31 -1.99 15.93
C TYR A 136 -4.78 -3.44 15.74
N GLN A 137 -6.09 -3.65 15.55
CA GLN A 137 -6.66 -4.98 15.32
C GLN A 137 -6.11 -5.60 14.03
N THR A 138 -6.06 -4.84 12.94
CA THR A 138 -5.47 -5.28 11.66
C THR A 138 -4.03 -5.75 11.84
N MET A 139 -3.20 -4.96 12.53
CA MET A 139 -1.80 -5.32 12.77
C MET A 139 -1.62 -6.56 13.66
N GLN A 140 -2.54 -6.80 14.60
CA GLN A 140 -2.50 -8.01 15.43
C GLN A 140 -2.92 -9.26 14.66
N HIS A 141 -3.93 -9.16 13.79
CA HIS A 141 -4.40 -10.28 12.98
C HIS A 141 -3.46 -10.65 11.83
N ASP A 142 -2.66 -9.70 11.35
CA ASP A 142 -1.67 -9.94 10.30
C ASP A 142 -0.26 -10.29 10.84
N ARG A 143 -0.05 -10.38 12.16
CA ARG A 143 1.19 -10.95 12.74
C ARG A 143 1.18 -12.48 12.73
#